data_AF-A0A945RYS6-F1
#
_entry.id   AF-A0A945RYS6-F1
#
_cell.length_a   1.000
_cell.length_b   1.000
_cell.length_c   1.000
_cell.angle_alpha   90.00
_cell.angle_beta   90.00
_cell.angle_gamma   90.00
#
_symmetry.space_group_name_H-M   'P 1'
#
loop_
_entity.id
_entity.type
_entity.pdbx_description
1 polymer ?
#
loop_
_entity_poly.entity_id
_entity_poly.type
_entity_poly.pdbx_seq_one_letter_code
_entity_poly.pdbx_strand_id
1 'polypeptide(L)' 'MKKMATDIDFARIGLMQSALEESGIPTLMRNQELSQLAGALPQGQVWPELWILDDDDYEAAKSLLEDIAGN' A
#
# COMPACT_ATOMS: atom_id res chain seq x y z
N MET A 1 7.31 10.97 -3.82
CA MET A 1 7.01 9.57 -3.47
C MET A 1 7.20 9.33 -1.97
N LYS A 2 6.15 8.84 -1.30
CA LYS A 2 6.17 8.62 0.15
C LYS A 2 5.45 7.33 0.55
N LYS A 3 5.97 6.63 1.56
CA LYS A 3 5.35 5.41 2.08
C LYS A 3 4.10 5.75 2.89
N MET A 4 3.00 5.07 2.59
CA MET A 4 1.72 5.19 3.28
C MET A 4 1.51 4.10 4.32
N ALA A 5 1.58 2.85 3.87
CA ALA A 5 1.18 1.71 4.69
C ALA A 5 2.05 0.50 4.35
N THR A 6 2.20 -0.39 5.32
CA THR A 6 2.76 -1.72 5.14
C THR A 6 1.97 -2.67 6.01
N ASP A 7 1.61 -3.81 5.45
CA ASP A 7 0.85 -4.84 6.16
C ASP A 7 1.35 -6.21 5.69
N ILE A 8 1.13 -7.24 6.49
CA ILE A 8 1.41 -8.62 6.08
C ILE A 8 0.38 -9.10 5.04
N ASP A 9 -0.81 -8.52 5.06
CA ASP A 9 -1.91 -8.89 4.18
C ASP A 9 -1.88 -8.08 2.86
N PHE A 10 -1.61 -8.78 1.76
CA PHE A 10 -1.62 -8.20 0.41
C PHE A 10 -3.00 -7.71 -0.02
N ALA A 11 -4.08 -8.37 0.41
CA ALA A 11 -5.43 -7.94 0.05
C ALA A 11 -5.76 -6.61 0.72
N ARG A 12 -5.30 -6.39 1.96
CA ARG A 12 -5.48 -5.10 2.66
C ARG A 12 -4.76 -3.97 1.95
N ILE A 13 -3.49 -4.17 1.57
CA ILE A 13 -2.74 -3.16 0.81
C ILE A 13 -3.34 -2.93 -0.58
N GLY A 14 -3.81 -3.99 -1.26
CA GLY A 14 -4.50 -3.88 -2.54
C GLY A 14 -5.81 -3.10 -2.46
N LEU A 15 -6.61 -3.32 -1.41
CA LEU A 15 -7.84 -2.55 -1.18
C LEU A 15 -7.55 -1.06 -1.01
N MET A 16 -6.55 -0.73 -0.19
CA MET A 16 -6.09 0.65 0.02
C MET A 16 -5.58 1.27 -1.29
N GLN A 17 -4.82 0.50 -2.08
CA GLN A 17 -4.33 0.95 -3.39
C GLN A 17 -5.50 1.26 -4.34
N SER A 18 -6.44 0.33 -4.49
CA SER A 18 -7.59 0.50 -5.39
C SER A 18 -8.45 1.69 -5.00
N ALA A 19 -8.68 1.93 -3.71
CA ALA A 19 -9.43 3.09 -3.24
C ALA A 19 -8.72 4.42 -3.58
N LEU A 20 -7.40 4.48 -3.42
CA LEU A 20 -6.61 5.65 -3.79
C LEU A 20 -6.61 5.88 -5.31
N GLU A 21 -6.41 4.82 -6.10
CA GLU A 21 -6.45 4.93 -7.56
C GLU A 21 -7.83 5.32 -8.08
N GLU A 22 -8.91 4.84 -7.47
CA GLU A 22 -10.30 5.25 -7.78
C GLU A 22 -10.53 6.74 -7.49
N SER A 23 -9.90 7.27 -6.45
CA SER A 23 -9.88 8.71 -6.14
C SER A 23 -8.97 9.53 -7.07
N GLY A 24 -8.28 8.89 -8.03
CA GLY A 24 -7.36 9.53 -8.96
C GLY A 24 -5.95 9.75 -8.41
N ILE A 25 -5.62 9.14 -7.26
CA ILE A 25 -4.32 9.29 -6.61
C ILE A 25 -3.37 8.21 -7.15
N PRO A 26 -2.26 8.59 -7.81
CA PRO A 26 -1.32 7.63 -8.37
C PRO A 26 -0.51 6.95 -7.26
N THR A 27 -0.60 5.61 -7.18
CA THR A 27 0.06 4.81 -6.16
C THR A 27 0.97 3.73 -6.74
N LEU A 28 1.83 3.17 -5.90
CA LEU A 28 2.76 2.11 -6.23
C LEU A 28 2.81 1.09 -5.08
N MET A 29 2.45 -0.16 -5.37
CA MET A 29 2.70 -1.27 -4.45
C MET A 29 4.11 -1.83 -4.68
N ARG A 30 4.92 -1.81 -3.63
CA ARG A 30 6.24 -2.46 -3.62
C ARG A 30 6.15 -3.82 -2.95
N ASN A 31 7.08 -4.71 -3.32
CA ASN A 31 7.20 -6.08 -2.80
C ASN A 31 6.03 -7.01 -3.17
N GLN A 32 5.21 -6.63 -4.16
CA GLN A 32 4.17 -7.50 -4.71
C GLN A 32 4.76 -8.77 -5.35
N GLU A 33 5.88 -8.65 -6.07
CA GLU A 33 6.58 -9.79 -6.67
C GLU A 33 7.37 -10.62 -5.65
N LEU A 34 7.76 -10.04 -4.51
CA LEU A 34 8.41 -10.77 -3.40
C LEU A 34 7.45 -11.76 -2.72
N SER A 35 6.14 -11.58 -2.89
CA SER A 35 5.12 -12.57 -2.52
C SER A 35 5.32 -13.91 -3.25
N GLN A 36 5.79 -13.90 -4.50
CA GLN A 36 6.07 -15.12 -5.25
C GLN A 36 7.32 -15.86 -4.72
N LEU A 37 8.16 -15.17 -3.94
CA LEU A 37 9.30 -15.72 -3.22
C LEU A 37 8.95 -16.08 -1.76
N ALA A 38 7.68 -15.95 -1.35
CA ALA A 38 7.21 -16.35 -0.03
C ALA A 38 7.42 -17.86 0.16
N GLY A 39 8.49 -18.21 0.87
CA GLY A 39 9.00 -19.57 1.02
C GLY A 39 10.53 -19.65 1.05
N ALA A 40 11.22 -18.71 0.39
CA ALA A 40 12.69 -18.64 0.36
C ALA A 40 13.27 -17.52 1.25
N LEU A 41 12.45 -16.56 1.69
CA LEU A 41 12.89 -15.40 2.47
C LEU A 41 12.39 -15.44 3.91
N PRO A 42 13.17 -14.93 4.89
CA PRO A 42 12.76 -14.82 6.28
C PRO A 42 11.53 -13.89 6.42
N GLN A 43 10.67 -14.21 7.39
CA GLN A 43 9.26 -13.79 7.53
C GLN A 43 8.98 -12.30 7.79
N GLY A 44 9.88 -11.38 7.39
CA GLY A 44 9.70 -9.93 7.56
C GLY A 44 10.17 -9.08 6.37
N GLN A 45 10.61 -9.69 5.26
CA GLN A 45 11.21 -8.96 4.13
C GLN A 45 10.41 -9.04 2.83
N VAL A 46 9.17 -9.51 2.92
CA VAL A 46 8.26 -9.73 1.77
C VAL A 46 6.94 -8.99 1.92
N TRP A 47 6.79 -8.14 2.94
CA TRP A 47 5.52 -7.45 3.15
C TRP A 47 5.28 -6.40 2.07
N PRO A 48 4.06 -6.33 1.53
CA PRO A 48 3.66 -5.29 0.62
C PRO A 48 3.78 -3.92 1.29
N GLU A 49 4.27 -2.96 0.53
CA GLU A 49 4.32 -1.57 0.95
C GLU A 49 3.56 -0.72 -0.06
N LEU A 50 2.64 0.10 0.43
CA LEU A 50 1.91 1.07 -0.36
C LEU A 50 2.66 2.40 -0.36
N TRP A 51 2.94 2.92 -1.55
CA TRP A 51 3.59 4.21 -1.75
C TRP A 51 2.71 5.09 -2.62
N ILE A 52 2.71 6.39 -2.34
CA ILE A 52 2.16 7.39 -3.25
C ILE A 52 3.27 7.89 -4.16
N LEU A 53 2.92 8.23 -5.40
CA LEU A 53 3.87 8.74 -6.38
C LEU A 53 4.12 10.24 -6.16
N ASP A 54 3.06 11.02 -6.00
CA ASP A 54 3.11 12.44 -5.66
C ASP A 54 3.09 12.64 -4.14
N ASP A 55 3.77 13.65 -3.60
CA ASP A 55 3.69 13.99 -2.17
C ASP A 55 2.54 14.96 -1.86
N ASP A 56 2.02 15.68 -2.86
CA ASP A 56 0.89 16.60 -2.71
C ASP A 56 -0.41 15.85 -2.37
N ASP A 57 -0.57 14.65 -2.95
CA ASP A 57 -1.69 13.75 -2.66
C ASP A 57 -1.58 13.06 -1.28
N TYR A 58 -0.51 13.29 -0.51
CA TYR A 58 -0.29 12.61 0.76
C TYR A 58 -1.40 12.85 1.77
N GLU A 59 -1.85 14.09 1.92
CA GLU A 59 -2.91 14.42 2.88
C GLU A 59 -4.25 13.82 2.47
N ALA A 60 -4.61 13.90 1.19
CA ALA A 60 -5.84 13.33 0.65
C ALA A 60 -5.84 11.81 0.80
N ALA A 61 -4.74 11.16 0.41
CA ALA A 61 -4.56 9.73 0.54
C ALA A 61 -4.63 9.28 2.00
N LYS A 62 -3.92 9.97 2.90
CA LYS A 62 -3.94 9.66 4.34
C LYS A 62 -5.35 9.73 4.90
N SER A 63 -6.11 10.78 4.57
CA SER A 63 -7.50 10.93 5.02
C SER A 63 -8.39 9.78 4.53
N LEU A 64 -8.22 9.35 3.27
CA LEU A 64 -8.98 8.22 2.71
C LEU A 64 -8.63 6.90 3.40
N LEU A 65 -7.34 6.68 3.68
CA LEU A 65 -6.87 5.48 4.36
C LEU A 65 -7.33 5.43 5.82
N GLU A 66 -7.41 6.57 6.51
CA GLU A 66 -7.94 6.66 7.87
C GLU A 66 -9.44 6.29 7.93
N ASP A 67 -10.21 6.67 6.91
CA ASP A 67 -11.62 6.27 6.78
C ASP A 67 -11.77 4.75 6.58
N ILE A 68 -10.97 4.16 5.68
CA ILE A 68 -11.00 2.72 5.38
C ILE A 68 -10.48 1.86 6.55
N ALA A 69 -9.47 2.35 7.29
CA ALA A 69 -8.86 1.60 8.39
C ALA A 69 -9.62 1.76 9.72
N GLY A 70 -10.44 2.80 9.86
CA GLY A 70 -11.19 3.14 11.07
C GLY A 70 -12.59 2.52 11.19
N ASN A 71 -13.07 1.82 10.15
CA ASN A 71 -14.37 1.14 10.10
C ASN A 71 -14.23 -0.39 10.11
#